data_AF-A0A495XBE1-F1
#
_entry.id   AF-A0A495XBE1-F1
#
_cell.length_a   1.000
_cell.length_b   1.000
_cell.length_c   1.000
_cell.angle_alpha   90.00
_cell.angle_beta   90.00
_cell.angle_gamma   90.00
#
_symmetry.space_group_name_H-M   'P 1'
#
loop_
_entity.id
_entity.type
_entity.pdbx_description
1 polymer ?
#
loop_
_entity_poly.entity_id
_entity_poly.type
_entity_poly.pdbx_seq_one_letter_code
_entity_poly.pdbx_strand_id
1 'polypeptide(L)'
;MSPARKAAAVLLTAAALTATLTSPASAATDAELAFHWAPVHYQDTDSSDYDADYVSTVDFDGEWNTLNNWESQDDTVSRLTGAAYYSVVETSTHWFLVYSFYHPRDWEDFPDPFGQYTHENDMEGLLATVRKDGTVYGKLEAVVTVAHSDFYSYVPAGSTFTSGRESVDGTLLLQDGRPTTRQEAKGHGLYAWNGTEFPGGDGVVYVPSTTGEVPSGGNDRSVGYRLVDSFASGGLWARRNDSTTYASWGTFRGDNGKDNAANTAWGWDDGNDGSDVPRGLLATDPAYLVSVYFANRGTFSLTYTRNAYRQ
;
A
#
# COMPACT_ATOMS: atom_id res chain seq x y z
N MET A 1 85.51 30.14 -34.46
CA MET A 1 84.71 30.24 -33.23
C MET A 1 83.24 30.36 -33.64
N SER A 2 82.41 29.42 -33.20
CA SER A 2 81.03 29.18 -33.67
C SER A 2 80.03 30.32 -33.37
N PRO A 3 78.95 30.46 -34.17
CA PRO A 3 77.83 31.31 -33.83
C PRO A 3 76.82 30.57 -32.91
N ALA A 4 76.28 31.29 -31.94
CA ALA A 4 75.30 30.80 -30.97
C ALA A 4 73.91 30.62 -31.62
N ARG A 5 73.30 29.45 -31.42
CA ARG A 5 71.89 29.19 -31.72
C ARG A 5 71.04 29.51 -30.49
N LYS A 6 70.06 30.40 -30.65
CA LYS A 6 68.98 30.62 -29.69
C LYS A 6 67.95 29.50 -29.85
N ALA A 7 67.65 28.78 -28.78
CA ALA A 7 66.53 27.84 -28.71
C ALA A 7 65.34 28.53 -28.02
N ALA A 8 64.19 28.61 -28.70
CA ALA A 8 62.93 29.03 -28.12
C ALA A 8 62.23 27.78 -27.54
N ALA A 9 61.88 27.83 -26.25
CA ALA A 9 61.08 26.80 -25.61
C ALA A 9 59.59 27.13 -25.79
N VAL A 10 58.83 26.22 -26.38
CA VAL A 10 57.36 26.27 -26.45
C VAL A 10 56.83 25.42 -25.30
N LEU A 11 56.11 26.04 -24.36
CA LEU A 11 55.31 25.33 -23.36
C LEU A 11 53.98 24.91 -23.99
N LEU A 12 53.73 23.60 -24.09
CA LEU A 12 52.39 23.05 -24.28
C LEU A 12 51.77 22.79 -22.91
N THR A 13 50.74 23.54 -22.55
CA THR A 13 49.85 23.21 -21.43
C THR A 13 48.80 22.20 -21.89
N ALA A 14 48.92 20.96 -21.41
CA ALA A 14 47.88 19.94 -21.58
C ALA A 14 46.77 20.18 -20.54
N ALA A 15 45.58 20.59 -20.99
CA ALA A 15 44.40 20.65 -20.15
C ALA A 15 43.84 19.23 -19.99
N ALA A 16 43.95 18.66 -18.78
CA ALA A 16 43.31 17.39 -18.45
C ALA A 16 41.82 17.63 -18.18
N LEU A 17 40.97 17.18 -19.11
CA LEU A 17 39.52 17.18 -18.93
C LEU A 17 39.15 15.96 -18.07
N THR A 18 38.93 16.14 -16.78
CA THR A 18 38.35 15.11 -15.91
C THR A 18 36.88 14.94 -16.23
N ALA A 19 36.54 13.96 -17.07
CA ALA A 19 35.17 13.51 -17.23
C ALA A 19 34.75 12.76 -15.96
N THR A 20 33.91 13.38 -15.14
CA THR A 20 33.20 12.69 -14.06
C THR A 20 32.19 11.74 -14.71
N LEU A 21 32.51 10.45 -14.77
CA LEU A 21 31.55 9.41 -15.11
C LEU A 21 30.52 9.34 -13.99
N THR A 22 29.39 10.03 -14.15
CA THR A 22 28.20 9.77 -13.33
C THR A 22 27.71 8.38 -13.71
N SER A 23 27.89 7.41 -12.81
CA SER A 23 27.21 6.12 -12.93
C SER A 23 25.71 6.39 -13.11
N PRO A 24 25.04 5.76 -14.09
CA PRO A 24 23.59 5.88 -14.18
C PRO A 24 23.01 5.43 -12.83
N ALA A 25 22.14 6.26 -12.25
CA ALA A 25 21.40 5.85 -11.07
C ALA A 25 20.70 4.52 -11.42
N SER A 26 20.96 3.48 -10.63
CA SER A 26 20.17 2.25 -10.73
C SER A 26 18.71 2.63 -10.50
N ALA A 27 17.80 2.09 -11.31
CA ALA A 27 16.37 2.21 -11.00
C ALA A 27 16.13 1.64 -9.60
N ALA A 28 15.27 2.29 -8.82
CA ALA A 28 14.88 1.79 -7.50
C ALA A 28 14.33 0.36 -7.64
N THR A 29 14.70 -0.50 -6.69
CA THR A 29 14.04 -1.80 -6.52
C THR A 29 12.59 -1.59 -6.09
N ASP A 30 11.75 -2.62 -6.27
CA ASP A 30 10.36 -2.56 -5.81
C ASP A 30 10.24 -2.30 -4.32
N ALA A 31 11.16 -2.87 -3.51
CA ALA A 31 11.20 -2.64 -2.07
C ALA A 31 11.55 -1.18 -1.74
N GLU A 32 12.52 -0.57 -2.43
CA GLU A 32 12.87 0.85 -2.24
C GLU A 32 11.73 1.77 -2.68
N LEU A 33 11.08 1.46 -3.81
CA LEU A 33 9.95 2.23 -4.32
C LEU A 33 8.73 2.12 -3.38
N ALA A 34 8.41 0.91 -2.91
CA ALA A 34 7.35 0.68 -1.95
C ALA A 34 7.66 1.36 -0.60
N PHE A 35 8.88 1.23 -0.09
CA PHE A 35 9.25 1.91 1.15
C PHE A 35 9.20 3.43 1.01
N HIS A 36 9.49 4.01 -0.16
CA HIS A 36 9.38 5.45 -0.38
C HIS A 36 7.92 5.93 -0.36
N TRP A 37 7.01 5.21 -1.03
CA TRP A 37 5.60 5.61 -1.15
C TRP A 37 4.67 5.00 -0.09
N ALA A 38 5.18 4.19 0.83
CA ALA A 38 4.40 3.62 1.92
C ALA A 38 3.74 4.72 2.77
N PRO A 39 2.44 4.59 3.09
CA PRO A 39 1.70 5.65 3.75
C PRO A 39 2.07 5.79 5.22
N VAL A 40 1.88 7.00 5.78
CA VAL A 40 1.67 7.14 7.22
C VAL A 40 0.21 6.79 7.49
N HIS A 41 -0.03 5.79 8.34
CA HIS A 41 -1.33 5.16 8.48
C HIS A 41 -1.95 5.46 9.85
N TYR A 42 -3.09 6.14 9.84
CA TYR A 42 -3.84 6.54 11.03
C TYR A 42 -4.95 5.52 11.29
N GLN A 43 -4.68 4.54 12.15
CA GLN A 43 -5.65 3.51 12.54
C GLN A 43 -6.45 3.99 13.74
N ASP A 44 -7.73 4.26 13.58
CA ASP A 44 -8.60 4.52 14.73
C ASP A 44 -8.75 3.25 15.57
N THR A 45 -8.92 3.39 16.88
CA THR A 45 -9.10 2.22 17.75
C THR A 45 -10.21 2.48 18.73
N ASP A 46 -10.97 1.46 19.11
CA ASP A 46 -11.95 1.59 20.18
C ASP A 46 -11.38 1.14 21.53
N SER A 47 -11.45 2.03 22.53
CA SER A 47 -10.93 1.78 23.88
C SER A 47 -11.47 0.52 24.58
N SER A 48 -12.60 -0.06 24.14
CA SER A 48 -13.14 -1.29 24.71
C SER A 48 -12.36 -2.54 24.30
N ASP A 49 -11.67 -2.52 23.16
CA ASP A 49 -10.94 -3.68 22.60
C ASP A 49 -9.89 -3.23 21.57
N TYR A 50 -9.01 -2.30 21.97
CA TYR A 50 -8.18 -1.55 21.02
C TYR A 50 -7.14 -2.40 20.26
N ASP A 51 -6.77 -3.58 20.78
CA ASP A 51 -5.80 -4.47 20.14
C ASP A 51 -6.43 -5.31 19.01
N ALA A 52 -7.75 -5.37 18.97
CA ALA A 52 -8.50 -5.89 17.82
C ALA A 52 -8.33 -5.04 16.56
N ASP A 53 -8.09 -3.73 16.74
CA ASP A 53 -7.86 -2.77 15.67
C ASP A 53 -6.37 -2.68 15.26
N TYR A 54 -5.50 -3.56 15.78
CA TYR A 54 -4.08 -3.54 15.45
C TYR A 54 -3.80 -4.20 14.11
N VAL A 55 -3.04 -3.48 13.28
CA VAL A 55 -2.51 -4.01 12.03
C VAL A 55 -1.47 -5.09 12.32
N SER A 56 -1.58 -6.23 11.64
CA SER A 56 -0.65 -7.36 11.77
C SER A 56 -0.40 -8.07 10.43
N THR A 57 0.35 -9.17 10.44
CA THR A 57 0.36 -10.10 9.31
C THR A 57 -0.74 -11.15 9.48
N VAL A 58 -1.31 -11.63 8.37
CA VAL A 58 -2.22 -12.80 8.35
C VAL A 58 -1.71 -13.98 9.20
N ASP A 59 -0.40 -14.20 9.25
CA ASP A 59 0.26 -15.27 10.01
C ASP A 59 0.86 -14.81 11.34
N PHE A 60 0.28 -13.80 11.99
CA PHE A 60 0.81 -13.21 13.22
C PHE A 60 1.03 -14.26 14.33
N ASP A 61 0.17 -15.28 14.39
CA ASP A 61 0.24 -16.38 15.34
C ASP A 61 1.21 -17.52 14.93
N GLY A 62 1.84 -17.38 13.76
CA GLY A 62 2.85 -18.28 13.23
C GLY A 62 2.31 -19.33 12.26
N GLU A 63 1.03 -19.27 11.90
CA GLU A 63 0.40 -20.22 11.00
C GLU A 63 -0.48 -19.50 9.95
N TRP A 64 -1.23 -20.20 9.09
CA TRP A 64 -1.93 -19.59 7.93
C TRP A 64 -3.42 -19.98 7.83
N ASN A 65 -3.97 -20.52 8.90
CA ASN A 65 -5.36 -20.94 9.07
C ASN A 65 -6.17 -19.74 9.53
N THR A 66 -6.73 -19.04 8.55
CA THR A 66 -7.49 -17.82 8.83
C THR A 66 -8.86 -18.07 9.46
N LEU A 67 -9.18 -19.31 9.85
CA LEU A 67 -10.38 -19.67 10.62
C LEU A 67 -10.21 -19.52 12.13
N ASN A 68 -9.02 -19.16 12.63
CA ASN A 68 -8.79 -19.00 14.07
C ASN A 68 -8.08 -17.70 14.42
N ASN A 69 -8.01 -16.73 13.50
CA ASN A 69 -7.28 -15.50 13.73
C ASN A 69 -8.01 -14.59 14.73
N TRP A 70 -9.34 -14.59 14.77
CA TRP A 70 -10.15 -13.93 15.78
C TRP A 70 -9.86 -14.51 17.17
N GLU A 71 -9.92 -15.84 17.33
CA GLU A 71 -9.65 -16.50 18.61
C GLU A 71 -8.20 -16.31 19.06
N SER A 72 -7.27 -16.20 18.11
CA SER A 72 -5.83 -16.13 18.42
C SER A 72 -5.34 -14.71 18.64
N GLN A 73 -6.17 -13.70 18.36
CA GLN A 73 -5.78 -12.28 18.41
C GLN A 73 -5.36 -11.85 19.83
N ASP A 74 -6.16 -12.17 20.85
CA ASP A 74 -5.93 -11.74 22.24
C ASP A 74 -5.05 -12.72 23.04
N ASP A 75 -4.81 -13.93 22.52
CA ASP A 75 -3.95 -14.96 23.13
C ASP A 75 -2.52 -14.45 23.42
N THR A 76 -1.95 -13.65 22.49
CA THR A 76 -0.61 -13.06 22.65
C THR A 76 -0.48 -11.78 21.83
N VAL A 77 -0.95 -10.66 22.38
CA VAL A 77 -0.88 -9.31 21.78
C VAL A 77 0.52 -8.94 21.25
N SER A 78 1.60 -9.43 21.88
CA SER A 78 2.97 -9.16 21.41
C SER A 78 3.31 -9.74 20.03
N ARG A 79 2.40 -10.52 19.42
CA ARG A 79 2.51 -11.03 18.05
C ARG A 79 1.93 -10.09 17.00
N LEU A 80 1.10 -9.13 17.39
CA LEU A 80 0.46 -8.14 16.51
C LEU A 80 1.44 -7.03 16.15
N THR A 81 2.56 -7.41 15.52
CA THR A 81 3.57 -6.46 15.05
C THR A 81 3.09 -5.79 13.77
N GLY A 82 3.11 -4.45 13.74
CA GLY A 82 2.66 -3.65 12.60
C GLY A 82 3.30 -4.11 11.28
N ALA A 83 2.46 -4.41 10.30
CA ALA A 83 2.90 -4.81 8.98
C ALA A 83 1.91 -4.38 7.88
N ALA A 84 2.40 -4.04 6.70
CA ALA A 84 1.56 -3.88 5.52
C ALA A 84 2.10 -4.74 4.40
N TYR A 85 1.20 -5.45 3.72
CA TYR A 85 1.55 -6.15 2.49
C TYR A 85 1.66 -5.15 1.36
N TYR A 86 2.60 -5.34 0.44
CA TYR A 86 2.71 -4.50 -0.75
C TYR A 86 2.89 -5.32 -2.02
N SER A 87 2.43 -4.78 -3.15
CA SER A 87 2.76 -5.29 -4.47
C SER A 87 3.05 -4.14 -5.42
N VAL A 88 3.97 -4.35 -6.36
CA VAL A 88 4.32 -3.37 -7.40
C VAL A 88 4.07 -3.99 -8.76
N VAL A 89 3.29 -3.31 -9.59
CA VAL A 89 3.17 -3.61 -11.02
C VAL A 89 3.50 -2.36 -11.84
N GLU A 90 3.85 -2.56 -13.10
CA GLU A 90 4.59 -1.56 -13.85
C GLU A 90 4.18 -1.53 -15.32
N THR A 91 3.97 -0.32 -15.82
CA THR A 91 3.83 -0.02 -17.25
C THR A 91 5.01 0.84 -17.70
N SER A 92 5.10 1.16 -18.99
CA SER A 92 6.14 2.06 -19.49
C SER A 92 6.09 3.47 -18.90
N THR A 93 4.96 3.90 -18.32
CA THR A 93 4.78 5.26 -17.81
C THR A 93 4.50 5.36 -16.31
N HIS A 94 4.04 4.29 -15.66
CA HIS A 94 3.65 4.33 -14.25
C HIS A 94 4.12 3.07 -13.50
N TRP A 95 4.30 3.25 -12.20
CA TRP A 95 4.23 2.19 -11.21
C TRP A 95 2.89 2.26 -10.50
N PHE A 96 2.36 1.09 -10.16
CA PHE A 96 1.13 0.91 -9.40
C PHE A 96 1.48 0.10 -8.17
N LEU A 97 1.30 0.71 -7.00
CA LEU A 97 1.65 0.11 -5.71
C LEU A 97 0.38 -0.14 -4.93
N VAL A 98 0.11 -1.39 -4.59
CA VAL A 98 -0.96 -1.72 -3.64
C VAL A 98 -0.34 -1.89 -2.27
N TYR A 99 -0.96 -1.31 -1.24
CA TYR A 99 -0.70 -1.61 0.17
C TYR A 99 -1.96 -2.19 0.81
N SER A 100 -1.82 -3.26 1.59
CA SER A 100 -2.92 -3.91 2.30
C SER A 100 -2.59 -4.02 3.80
N PHE A 101 -3.51 -3.56 4.64
CA PHE A 101 -3.45 -3.60 6.09
C PHE A 101 -4.42 -4.68 6.57
N TYR A 102 -3.91 -5.62 7.38
CA TYR A 102 -4.67 -6.77 7.84
C TYR A 102 -4.98 -6.65 9.32
N HIS A 103 -6.21 -6.97 9.68
CA HIS A 103 -6.69 -7.11 11.05
C HIS A 103 -7.17 -8.55 11.28
N PRO A 104 -6.94 -9.15 12.46
CA PRO A 104 -7.41 -10.51 12.73
C PRO A 104 -8.95 -10.68 12.66
N ARG A 105 -9.70 -9.58 12.78
CA ARG A 105 -11.17 -9.57 12.76
C ARG A 105 -11.74 -8.21 12.39
N ASP A 106 -12.96 -8.18 11.87
CA ASP A 106 -13.89 -7.04 11.84
C ASP A 106 -14.93 -7.25 12.95
N TRP A 107 -15.02 -6.33 13.90
CA TRP A 107 -15.71 -6.55 15.17
C TRP A 107 -16.62 -5.39 15.57
N GLU A 108 -17.51 -5.60 16.54
CA GLU A 108 -18.40 -4.56 17.08
C GLU A 108 -18.52 -4.68 18.60
N ASP A 109 -18.82 -3.57 19.29
CA ASP A 109 -19.00 -3.52 20.75
C ASP A 109 -20.46 -3.75 21.20
N PHE A 110 -21.32 -4.14 20.25
CA PHE A 110 -22.69 -4.56 20.52
C PHE A 110 -22.92 -6.03 20.11
N PRO A 111 -23.92 -6.71 20.71
CA PRO A 111 -24.19 -8.10 20.36
C PRO A 111 -24.59 -8.27 18.89
N ASP A 112 -23.93 -9.20 18.19
CA ASP A 112 -24.27 -9.62 16.82
C ASP A 112 -24.83 -11.06 16.79
N PRO A 113 -26.06 -11.31 17.31
CA PRO A 113 -26.63 -12.65 17.40
C PRO A 113 -26.97 -13.28 16.04
N PHE A 114 -26.82 -12.52 14.95
CA PHE A 114 -27.15 -12.97 13.60
C PHE A 114 -25.95 -12.95 12.65
N GLY A 115 -24.74 -12.60 13.11
CA GLY A 115 -23.53 -12.53 12.29
C GLY A 115 -23.69 -11.59 11.10
N GLN A 116 -24.27 -10.40 11.31
CA GLN A 116 -24.54 -9.42 10.25
C GLN A 116 -23.58 -8.26 10.20
N TYR A 117 -22.77 -8.06 11.24
CA TYR A 117 -21.92 -6.88 11.38
C TYR A 117 -20.45 -7.26 11.49
N THR A 118 -20.14 -8.40 12.11
CA THR A 118 -18.76 -8.81 12.32
C THR A 118 -18.31 -9.90 11.35
N HIS A 119 -16.99 -10.05 11.18
CA HIS A 119 -16.42 -11.23 10.56
C HIS A 119 -14.97 -11.54 10.93
N GLU A 120 -14.63 -12.81 10.83
CA GLU A 120 -13.26 -13.34 10.88
C GLU A 120 -12.38 -12.73 9.79
N ASN A 121 -11.17 -12.29 10.17
CA ASN A 121 -10.24 -11.51 9.35
C ASN A 121 -10.81 -10.17 8.88
N ASP A 122 -9.91 -9.27 8.55
CA ASP A 122 -10.23 -8.14 7.71
C ASP A 122 -8.98 -7.64 6.97
N MET A 123 -9.16 -7.14 5.75
CA MET A 123 -8.05 -6.58 4.99
C MET A 123 -8.54 -5.50 4.05
N GLU A 124 -8.03 -4.30 4.28
CA GLU A 124 -8.32 -3.11 3.51
C GLU A 124 -7.02 -2.46 3.03
N GLY A 125 -7.11 -1.45 2.17
CA GLY A 125 -5.88 -0.91 1.60
C GLY A 125 -6.04 0.20 0.60
N LEU A 126 -4.96 0.43 -0.15
CA LEU A 126 -4.89 1.45 -1.17
C LEU A 126 -4.10 1.01 -2.39
N LEU A 127 -4.47 1.55 -3.55
CA LEU A 127 -3.69 1.58 -4.78
C LEU A 127 -3.11 2.99 -4.98
N ALA A 128 -1.79 3.12 -5.00
CA ALA A 128 -1.06 4.33 -5.36
C ALA A 128 -0.62 4.28 -6.83
N THR A 129 -0.93 5.35 -7.57
CA THR A 129 -0.51 5.54 -8.97
C THR A 129 0.64 6.54 -9.03
N VAL A 130 1.82 6.07 -9.44
CA VAL A 130 3.06 6.85 -9.47
C VAL A 130 3.58 6.98 -10.90
N ARG A 131 3.66 8.21 -11.41
CA ARG A 131 4.23 8.51 -12.72
C ARG A 131 5.74 8.38 -12.70
N LYS A 132 6.29 7.76 -13.73
CA LYS A 132 7.72 7.80 -14.07
C LYS A 132 8.04 9.11 -14.75
N ASP A 133 8.64 10.05 -14.02
CA ASP A 133 9.02 11.38 -14.53
C ASP A 133 10.54 11.53 -14.75
N GLY A 134 11.29 10.44 -14.62
CA GLY A 134 12.75 10.41 -14.74
C GLY A 134 13.48 10.57 -13.40
N THR A 135 12.78 10.86 -12.31
CA THR A 135 13.34 10.78 -10.95
C THR A 135 13.34 9.34 -10.43
N VAL A 136 14.09 9.09 -9.36
CA VAL A 136 14.25 7.73 -8.78
C VAL A 136 12.94 7.12 -8.32
N TYR A 137 12.06 7.94 -7.72
CA TYR A 137 10.79 7.48 -7.15
C TYR A 137 9.55 7.98 -7.91
N GLY A 138 9.72 8.78 -8.96
CA GLY A 138 8.61 9.32 -9.72
C GLY A 138 7.79 10.36 -8.96
N LYS A 139 6.54 10.55 -9.42
CA LYS A 139 5.57 11.47 -8.83
C LYS A 139 4.25 10.76 -8.57
N LEU A 140 3.79 10.75 -7.32
CA LEU A 140 2.46 10.27 -6.96
C LEU A 140 1.37 11.16 -7.60
N GLU A 141 0.42 10.56 -8.30
CA GLU A 141 -0.63 11.28 -9.03
C GLU A 141 -2.04 10.99 -8.52
N ALA A 142 -2.28 9.82 -7.94
CA ALA A 142 -3.56 9.44 -7.36
C ALA A 142 -3.42 8.29 -6.37
N VAL A 143 -4.38 8.18 -5.47
CA VAL A 143 -4.63 7.01 -4.63
C VAL A 143 -6.10 6.60 -4.75
N VAL A 144 -6.36 5.30 -4.80
CA VAL A 144 -7.70 4.72 -4.61
C VAL A 144 -7.65 3.89 -3.32
N THR A 145 -8.50 4.17 -2.34
CA THR A 145 -8.60 3.37 -1.11
C THR A 145 -9.81 2.45 -1.15
N VAL A 146 -9.79 1.41 -0.32
CA VAL A 146 -10.90 0.48 -0.14
C VAL A 146 -11.47 0.68 1.25
N ALA A 147 -12.78 0.88 1.34
CA ALA A 147 -13.49 0.82 2.60
C ALA A 147 -14.72 -0.05 2.44
N HIS A 148 -14.73 -1.18 3.14
CA HIS A 148 -15.78 -2.19 3.10
C HIS A 148 -15.95 -2.80 1.71
N SER A 149 -16.83 -2.26 0.89
CA SER A 149 -17.14 -2.74 -0.47
C SER A 149 -17.15 -1.63 -1.52
N ASP A 150 -16.62 -0.45 -1.15
CA ASP A 150 -16.60 0.75 -1.98
C ASP A 150 -15.18 1.27 -2.12
N PHE A 151 -14.85 1.84 -3.28
CA PHE A 151 -13.56 2.46 -3.53
C PHE A 151 -13.66 3.99 -3.49
N TYR A 152 -12.63 4.64 -2.97
CA TYR A 152 -12.59 6.10 -2.84
C TYR A 152 -11.32 6.68 -3.46
N SER A 153 -11.48 7.69 -4.30
CA SER A 153 -10.43 8.25 -5.15
C SER A 153 -9.92 9.59 -4.64
N TYR A 154 -8.61 9.71 -4.47
CA TYR A 154 -7.95 10.92 -3.99
C TYR A 154 -6.80 11.32 -4.88
N VAL A 155 -6.56 12.63 -4.98
CA VAL A 155 -5.41 13.17 -5.71
C VAL A 155 -4.59 14.10 -4.80
N PRO A 156 -3.24 14.03 -4.82
CA PRO A 156 -2.42 14.96 -4.09
C PRO A 156 -2.47 16.36 -4.73
N ALA A 157 -2.14 17.39 -3.93
CA ALA A 157 -2.04 18.75 -4.43
C ALA A 157 -1.10 18.83 -5.64
N GLY A 158 -1.57 19.43 -6.74
CA GLY A 158 -0.81 19.57 -7.99
C GLY A 158 -0.77 18.33 -8.88
N SER A 159 -1.60 17.31 -8.60
CA SER A 159 -1.94 16.30 -9.60
C SER A 159 -2.78 16.91 -10.73
N THR A 160 -2.64 16.39 -11.95
CA THR A 160 -3.49 16.77 -13.09
C THR A 160 -4.72 15.89 -13.23
N PHE A 161 -4.80 14.79 -12.46
CA PHE A 161 -5.91 13.85 -12.54
C PHE A 161 -7.18 14.53 -12.03
N THR A 162 -8.30 14.24 -12.70
CA THR A 162 -9.64 14.72 -12.33
C THR A 162 -10.60 13.54 -12.31
N SER A 163 -11.86 13.74 -11.90
CA SER A 163 -12.90 12.71 -11.98
C SER A 163 -13.00 12.15 -13.41
N GLY A 164 -13.09 10.82 -13.50
CA GLY A 164 -13.32 10.05 -14.73
C GLY A 164 -14.74 9.49 -14.71
N ARG A 165 -14.86 8.16 -14.70
CA ARG A 165 -16.13 7.49 -14.40
C ARG A 165 -16.51 7.67 -12.93
N GLU A 166 -15.52 7.59 -12.04
CA GLU A 166 -15.67 7.84 -10.61
C GLU A 166 -15.32 9.27 -10.21
N SER A 167 -15.86 9.71 -9.07
CA SER A 167 -15.55 11.00 -8.48
C SER A 167 -14.18 11.01 -7.80
N VAL A 168 -13.46 12.12 -7.87
CA VAL A 168 -12.39 12.41 -6.90
C VAL A 168 -13.04 12.89 -5.60
N ASP A 169 -12.95 12.08 -4.55
CA ASP A 169 -13.58 12.28 -3.24
C ASP A 169 -12.86 13.32 -2.38
N GLY A 170 -11.58 13.56 -2.64
CA GLY A 170 -10.85 14.56 -1.87
C GLY A 170 -9.39 14.78 -2.29
N THR A 171 -8.75 15.67 -1.55
CA THR A 171 -7.31 15.90 -1.65
C THR A 171 -6.57 14.92 -0.76
N LEU A 172 -5.61 14.20 -1.32
CA LEU A 172 -4.69 13.35 -0.57
C LEU A 172 -3.67 14.23 0.15
N LEU A 173 -3.67 14.18 1.48
CA LEU A 173 -2.63 14.82 2.28
C LEU A 173 -1.34 14.00 2.20
N LEU A 174 -0.21 14.72 2.24
CA LEU A 174 1.11 14.11 2.33
C LEU A 174 1.79 14.53 3.62
N GLN A 175 2.36 13.57 4.34
CA GLN A 175 3.21 13.79 5.50
C GLN A 175 4.64 13.38 5.16
N ASP A 176 5.58 14.33 5.22
CA ASP A 176 6.98 14.11 4.85
C ASP A 176 7.16 13.48 3.45
N GLY A 177 6.28 13.86 2.51
CA GLY A 177 6.26 13.36 1.14
C GLY A 177 5.57 12.01 0.94
N ARG A 178 5.04 11.39 2.01
CA ARG A 178 4.32 10.12 1.97
C ARG A 178 2.81 10.32 1.93
N PRO A 179 2.03 9.48 1.23
CA PRO A 179 0.57 9.50 1.36
C PRO A 179 0.14 9.25 2.81
N THR A 180 -1.01 9.78 3.19
CA THR A 180 -1.58 9.52 4.52
C THR A 180 -2.94 8.84 4.40
N THR A 181 -3.16 7.79 5.18
CA THR A 181 -4.43 7.06 5.25
C THR A 181 -5.04 7.17 6.63
N ARG A 182 -6.35 7.02 6.71
CA ARG A 182 -7.10 6.84 7.94
C ARG A 182 -7.93 5.57 7.82
N GLN A 183 -8.00 4.78 8.87
CA GLN A 183 -8.80 3.58 8.93
C GLN A 183 -9.72 3.64 10.15
N GLU A 184 -10.97 3.22 9.98
CA GLU A 184 -11.96 3.17 11.06
C GLU A 184 -11.53 2.14 12.13
N ALA A 185 -11.97 2.33 13.37
CA ALA A 185 -11.98 1.23 14.34
C ALA A 185 -13.05 0.23 13.90
N LYS A 186 -12.98 -1.02 14.40
CA LYS A 186 -14.04 -2.03 14.26
C LYS A 186 -14.21 -2.59 12.85
N GLY A 187 -14.92 -1.88 11.99
CA GLY A 187 -15.17 -2.29 10.60
C GLY A 187 -14.05 -1.90 9.63
N HIS A 188 -13.04 -1.17 10.11
CA HIS A 188 -11.79 -0.86 9.41
C HIS A 188 -11.88 -0.29 7.99
N GLY A 189 -12.94 0.41 7.61
CA GLY A 189 -12.98 1.11 6.32
C GLY A 189 -11.78 2.06 6.14
N LEU A 190 -11.02 1.92 5.05
CA LEU A 190 -9.80 2.71 4.82
C LEU A 190 -10.05 3.86 3.82
N TYR A 191 -9.70 5.06 4.28
CA TYR A 191 -9.84 6.33 3.57
C TYR A 191 -8.52 7.11 3.52
N ALA A 192 -8.47 8.21 2.77
CA ALA A 192 -7.40 9.19 2.95
C ALA A 192 -7.58 9.96 4.27
N TRP A 193 -6.49 10.17 5.02
CA TRP A 193 -6.55 11.01 6.21
C TRP A 193 -6.82 12.46 5.81
N ASN A 194 -7.79 13.08 6.48
CA ASN A 194 -8.28 14.43 6.17
C ASN A 194 -7.73 15.51 7.12
N GLY A 195 -6.74 15.18 7.95
CA GLY A 195 -6.16 16.12 8.92
C GLY A 195 -6.89 16.20 10.26
N THR A 196 -7.97 15.43 10.44
CA THR A 196 -8.73 15.44 11.69
C THR A 196 -8.15 14.48 12.72
N GLU A 197 -8.39 14.79 13.99
CA GLU A 197 -8.13 13.88 15.10
C GLU A 197 -9.03 12.65 15.02
N PHE A 198 -8.62 11.64 15.77
CA PHE A 198 -9.38 10.41 15.90
C PHE A 198 -10.69 10.64 16.68
N PRO A 199 -11.81 10.01 16.26
CA PRO A 199 -13.00 9.87 17.09
C PRO A 199 -12.61 9.30 18.44
N GLY A 200 -13.25 9.75 19.54
CA GLY A 200 -12.91 9.28 20.89
C GLY A 200 -11.55 9.75 21.44
N GLY A 201 -10.59 10.10 20.59
CA GLY A 201 -9.23 10.53 20.95
C GLY A 201 -8.25 9.37 21.17
N ASP A 202 -8.69 8.15 20.94
CA ASP A 202 -7.94 6.91 20.80
C ASP A 202 -7.42 6.74 19.36
N GLY A 203 -6.58 5.77 19.07
CA GLY A 203 -5.99 5.54 17.74
C GLY A 203 -4.47 5.35 17.74
N VAL A 204 -3.99 4.60 16.77
CA VAL A 204 -2.58 4.31 16.55
C VAL A 204 -2.10 4.98 15.26
N VAL A 205 -0.90 5.56 15.28
CA VAL A 205 -0.26 6.10 14.05
C VAL A 205 0.92 5.21 13.68
N TYR A 206 0.75 4.47 12.59
CA TYR A 206 1.74 3.57 12.01
C TYR A 206 2.62 4.31 10.99
N VAL A 207 3.94 4.20 11.14
CA VAL A 207 4.95 4.83 10.28
C VAL A 207 5.81 3.75 9.60
N PRO A 208 6.09 3.86 8.28
CA PRO A 208 6.92 2.87 7.59
C PRO A 208 8.29 2.73 8.24
N SER A 209 8.68 1.51 8.57
CA SER A 209 9.92 1.18 9.27
C SER A 209 10.55 -0.12 8.73
N THR A 210 11.82 -0.35 9.06
CA THR A 210 12.51 -1.60 8.73
C THR A 210 12.01 -2.80 9.53
N THR A 211 11.38 -2.55 10.68
CA THR A 211 10.81 -3.55 11.57
C THR A 211 9.41 -3.14 12.00
N GLY A 212 8.54 -4.13 12.21
CA GLY A 212 7.23 -3.91 12.81
C GLY A 212 7.36 -3.83 14.33
N GLU A 213 6.55 -2.98 14.94
CA GLU A 213 6.41 -2.80 16.38
C GLU A 213 4.98 -3.14 16.79
N VAL A 214 4.81 -3.57 18.03
CA VAL A 214 3.48 -3.73 18.62
C VAL A 214 3.14 -2.40 19.27
N PRO A 215 1.94 -1.83 19.05
CA PRO A 215 1.54 -0.61 19.75
C PRO A 215 1.60 -0.79 21.27
N SER A 216 2.00 0.27 22.00
CA SER A 216 2.05 0.25 23.47
C SER A 216 0.67 0.35 24.13
N GLY A 217 -0.36 0.66 23.35
CA GLY A 217 -1.77 0.75 23.75
C GLY A 217 -2.60 1.36 22.61
N GLY A 218 -3.92 1.45 22.79
CA GLY A 218 -4.83 1.98 21.77
C GLY A 218 -4.59 3.43 21.34
N ASN A 219 -3.73 4.20 22.01
CA ASN A 219 -3.48 5.62 21.68
C ASN A 219 -2.02 5.90 21.28
N ASP A 220 -1.32 4.91 20.72
CA ASP A 220 0.11 5.02 20.39
C ASP A 220 0.34 5.77 19.06
N ARG A 221 0.84 7.01 19.14
CA ARG A 221 0.97 7.90 17.97
C ARG A 221 2.29 7.74 17.21
N SER A 222 3.05 6.69 17.46
CA SER A 222 4.29 6.42 16.73
C SER A 222 4.69 4.94 16.81
N VAL A 223 4.13 4.12 15.91
CA VAL A 223 4.42 2.69 15.83
C VAL A 223 5.06 2.36 14.49
N GLY A 224 6.21 1.69 14.49
CA GLY A 224 6.82 1.19 13.26
C GLY A 224 6.00 0.06 12.62
N TYR A 225 5.76 0.12 11.31
CA TYR A 225 5.28 -1.03 10.55
C TYR A 225 6.24 -1.43 9.44
N ARG A 226 6.45 -2.73 9.24
CA ARG A 226 7.29 -3.26 8.16
C ARG A 226 6.47 -3.55 6.90
N LEU A 227 7.14 -3.52 5.75
CA LEU A 227 6.55 -3.94 4.49
C LEU A 227 6.80 -5.44 4.21
N VAL A 228 5.76 -6.13 3.73
CA VAL A 228 5.81 -7.53 3.33
C VAL A 228 5.52 -7.64 1.84
N ASP A 229 6.47 -8.12 1.05
CA ASP A 229 6.28 -8.30 -0.39
C ASP A 229 5.25 -9.41 -0.64
N SER A 230 4.09 -9.05 -1.19
CA SER A 230 3.03 -9.99 -1.54
C SER A 230 3.48 -11.05 -2.54
N PHE A 231 4.46 -10.74 -3.41
CA PHE A 231 4.99 -11.65 -4.42
C PHE A 231 6.20 -12.47 -3.96
N ALA A 232 6.74 -12.23 -2.76
CA ALA A 232 7.83 -13.06 -2.23
C ALA A 232 7.37 -14.52 -2.07
N SER A 233 8.33 -15.45 -1.98
CA SER A 233 8.07 -16.89 -1.90
C SER A 233 7.24 -17.35 -0.70
N GLY A 234 7.03 -16.49 0.29
CA GLY A 234 6.12 -16.69 1.42
C GLY A 234 5.10 -15.56 1.59
N GLY A 235 4.96 -14.68 0.60
CA GLY A 235 3.96 -13.61 0.60
C GLY A 235 2.57 -14.12 0.24
N LEU A 236 1.57 -13.24 0.37
CA LEU A 236 0.16 -13.57 0.13
C LEU A 236 -0.09 -14.22 -1.25
N TRP A 237 0.54 -13.70 -2.31
CA TRP A 237 0.30 -14.19 -3.67
C TRP A 237 0.86 -15.60 -3.89
N ALA A 238 1.96 -15.97 -3.23
CA ALA A 238 2.49 -17.33 -3.30
C ALA A 238 1.48 -18.35 -2.74
N ARG A 239 0.64 -17.93 -1.80
CA ARG A 239 -0.40 -18.74 -1.15
C ARG A 239 -1.79 -18.61 -1.76
N ARG A 240 -1.98 -17.85 -2.85
CA ARG A 240 -3.32 -17.54 -3.43
C ARG A 240 -4.26 -18.73 -3.71
N ASN A 241 -3.74 -19.95 -3.76
CA ASN A 241 -4.50 -21.19 -3.96
C ASN A 241 -4.50 -22.11 -2.73
N ASP A 242 -4.02 -21.65 -1.58
CA ASP A 242 -3.96 -22.39 -0.33
C ASP A 242 -5.36 -22.46 0.29
N SER A 243 -5.92 -23.67 0.35
CA SER A 243 -7.27 -23.92 0.89
C SER A 243 -7.35 -23.82 2.41
N THR A 244 -6.22 -23.68 3.10
CA THR A 244 -6.18 -23.37 4.54
C THR A 244 -6.41 -21.88 4.78
N THR A 245 -5.96 -21.02 3.87
CA THR A 245 -6.08 -19.56 3.99
C THR A 245 -7.28 -19.00 3.22
N TYR A 246 -7.63 -19.59 2.08
CA TYR A 246 -8.61 -19.01 1.16
C TYR A 246 -9.81 -19.93 0.94
N ALA A 247 -11.02 -19.36 1.08
CA ALA A 247 -12.28 -20.05 0.79
C ALA A 247 -12.55 -20.08 -0.72
N SER A 248 -12.19 -19.00 -1.40
CA SER A 248 -12.26 -18.86 -2.85
C SER A 248 -11.20 -17.86 -3.33
N TRP A 249 -11.14 -17.60 -4.63
CA TRP A 249 -10.14 -16.70 -5.19
C TRP A 249 -10.21 -15.30 -4.56
N GLY A 250 -9.17 -14.98 -3.78
CA GLY A 250 -9.02 -13.69 -3.10
C GLY A 250 -9.93 -13.47 -1.90
N THR A 251 -10.65 -14.50 -1.44
CA THR A 251 -11.52 -14.47 -0.24
C THR A 251 -10.88 -15.31 0.85
N PHE A 252 -10.62 -14.71 2.02
CA PHE A 252 -10.12 -15.43 3.19
C PHE A 252 -11.15 -16.44 3.70
N ARG A 253 -10.67 -17.51 4.34
CA ARG A 253 -11.57 -18.36 5.13
C ARG A 253 -11.93 -17.66 6.41
N GLY A 254 -13.19 -17.75 6.83
CA GLY A 254 -13.63 -17.22 8.10
C GLY A 254 -14.98 -17.79 8.53
N ASP A 255 -15.18 -18.02 9.83
CA ASP A 255 -16.39 -18.63 10.41
C ASP A 255 -16.93 -17.91 11.67
N ASN A 256 -16.31 -16.80 12.08
CA ASN A 256 -16.88 -15.88 13.06
C ASN A 256 -17.72 -14.82 12.36
N GLY A 257 -18.95 -14.57 12.84
CA GLY A 257 -19.86 -13.61 12.23
C GLY A 257 -20.31 -14.04 10.82
N LYS A 258 -20.02 -13.22 9.80
CA LYS A 258 -20.25 -13.59 8.39
C LYS A 258 -19.15 -14.51 7.87
N ASP A 259 -19.56 -15.66 7.34
CA ASP A 259 -18.64 -16.60 6.69
C ASP A 259 -17.88 -15.97 5.51
N ASN A 260 -16.55 -16.08 5.54
CA ASN A 260 -15.65 -15.75 4.43
C ASN A 260 -15.87 -14.35 3.83
N ALA A 261 -16.02 -13.32 4.68
CA ALA A 261 -16.34 -11.97 4.24
C ALA A 261 -15.11 -11.13 3.83
N ALA A 262 -13.95 -11.36 4.46
CA ALA A 262 -12.73 -10.61 4.19
C ALA A 262 -12.07 -10.96 2.85
N ASN A 263 -11.51 -9.96 2.19
CA ASN A 263 -10.93 -10.10 0.85
C ASN A 263 -9.49 -9.57 0.78
N THR A 264 -8.67 -10.21 -0.04
CA THR A 264 -7.34 -9.70 -0.39
C THR A 264 -7.42 -8.62 -1.47
N ALA A 265 -6.28 -8.00 -1.77
CA ALA A 265 -6.16 -7.02 -2.86
C ALA A 265 -6.64 -7.51 -4.25
N TRP A 266 -6.53 -8.79 -4.55
CA TRP A 266 -7.05 -9.38 -5.80
C TRP A 266 -8.46 -9.97 -5.65
N GLY A 267 -9.12 -9.69 -4.53
CA GLY A 267 -10.51 -9.99 -4.23
C GLY A 267 -11.35 -8.75 -3.88
N TRP A 268 -10.78 -7.57 -3.71
CA TRP A 268 -11.57 -6.34 -3.52
C TRP A 268 -12.37 -5.99 -4.77
N ASP A 269 -13.56 -5.43 -4.59
CA ASP A 269 -14.47 -5.03 -5.65
C ASP A 269 -15.20 -3.76 -5.24
N ASP A 270 -15.41 -2.85 -6.19
CA ASP A 270 -16.41 -1.80 -6.04
C ASP A 270 -17.65 -2.27 -6.81
N GLY A 271 -18.68 -2.63 -6.06
CA GLY A 271 -19.86 -3.31 -6.59
C GLY A 271 -20.66 -2.50 -7.63
N ASN A 272 -20.33 -1.22 -7.83
CA ASN A 272 -21.06 -0.31 -8.71
C ASN A 272 -20.29 0.15 -9.96
N ASP A 273 -19.04 -0.30 -10.18
CA ASP A 273 -18.20 0.14 -11.31
C ASP A 273 -18.63 -0.36 -12.71
N GLY A 274 -19.54 -1.34 -12.72
CA GLY A 274 -20.01 -2.02 -13.92
C GLY A 274 -19.20 -3.27 -14.28
N SER A 275 -19.71 -4.05 -15.24
CA SER A 275 -19.16 -5.37 -15.55
C SER A 275 -17.81 -5.36 -16.29
N ASP A 276 -17.36 -4.19 -16.78
CA ASP A 276 -16.04 -4.03 -17.38
C ASP A 276 -14.93 -3.83 -16.35
N VAL A 277 -15.26 -3.51 -15.10
CA VAL A 277 -14.30 -3.44 -13.98
C VAL A 277 -14.65 -4.49 -12.91
N PRO A 278 -14.44 -5.80 -13.17
CA PRO A 278 -14.71 -6.83 -12.17
C PRO A 278 -13.80 -6.78 -10.94
N ARG A 279 -14.28 -7.42 -9.88
CA ARG A 279 -13.54 -7.85 -8.70
C ARG A 279 -12.07 -8.19 -8.96
N GLY A 280 -11.21 -7.59 -8.15
CA GLY A 280 -9.76 -7.82 -8.09
C GLY A 280 -8.94 -6.97 -9.06
N LEU A 281 -9.55 -6.14 -9.91
CA LEU A 281 -8.79 -5.32 -10.87
C LEU A 281 -7.94 -4.25 -10.20
N LEU A 282 -8.27 -3.80 -8.99
CA LEU A 282 -7.42 -2.89 -8.23
C LEU A 282 -5.98 -3.41 -8.12
N ALA A 283 -5.79 -4.71 -7.89
CA ALA A 283 -4.46 -5.32 -7.90
C ALA A 283 -4.05 -5.89 -9.27
N THR A 284 -4.97 -6.55 -9.97
CA THR A 284 -4.64 -7.37 -11.15
C THR A 284 -4.60 -6.59 -12.47
N ASP A 285 -5.31 -5.45 -12.55
CA ASP A 285 -5.25 -4.48 -13.66
C ASP A 285 -5.34 -3.01 -13.20
N PRO A 286 -4.44 -2.54 -12.32
CA PRO A 286 -4.53 -1.18 -11.78
C PRO A 286 -4.44 -0.10 -12.87
N ALA A 287 -3.71 -0.35 -13.97
CA ALA A 287 -3.65 0.59 -15.08
C ALA A 287 -5.03 0.77 -15.73
N TYR A 288 -5.78 -0.31 -15.95
CA TYR A 288 -7.13 -0.20 -16.49
C TYR A 288 -8.08 0.48 -15.50
N LEU A 289 -8.09 0.05 -14.23
CA LEU A 289 -8.94 0.66 -13.20
C LEU A 289 -8.70 2.17 -13.11
N VAL A 290 -7.44 2.60 -13.01
CA VAL A 290 -7.08 4.04 -12.95
C VAL A 290 -7.47 4.79 -14.22
N SER A 291 -7.44 4.13 -15.37
CA SER A 291 -7.88 4.75 -16.64
C SER A 291 -9.39 4.97 -16.73
N VAL A 292 -10.17 4.19 -15.98
CA VAL A 292 -11.61 4.33 -15.82
C VAL A 292 -11.91 5.40 -14.76
N TYR A 293 -11.29 5.30 -13.58
CA TYR A 293 -11.58 6.13 -12.41
C TYR A 293 -11.24 7.61 -12.59
N PHE A 294 -10.07 7.90 -13.17
CA PHE A 294 -9.59 9.28 -13.30
C PHE A 294 -9.58 9.72 -14.74
N ALA A 295 -9.74 11.01 -15.05
CA ALA A 295 -9.47 11.63 -16.35
C ALA A 295 -8.17 12.49 -16.31
N ASN A 296 -7.84 13.17 -17.41
CA ASN A 296 -6.69 14.09 -17.51
C ASN A 296 -5.31 13.49 -17.13
N ARG A 297 -5.14 12.20 -17.45
CA ARG A 297 -3.96 11.40 -17.09
C ARG A 297 -2.70 11.72 -17.92
N GLY A 298 -2.83 12.53 -18.98
CA GLY A 298 -1.74 12.78 -19.93
C GLY A 298 -1.26 11.48 -20.61
N THR A 299 0.05 11.30 -20.74
CA THR A 299 0.64 10.06 -21.27
C THR A 299 0.50 8.92 -20.26
N PHE A 300 -0.43 8.00 -20.53
CA PHE A 300 -0.78 6.90 -19.63
C PHE A 300 -0.83 5.58 -20.42
N SER A 301 -0.09 4.57 -19.95
CA SER A 301 0.05 3.27 -20.64
C SER A 301 -0.78 2.20 -19.94
N LEU A 302 -1.53 1.42 -20.72
CA LEU A 302 -2.24 0.23 -20.25
C LEU A 302 -1.43 -1.06 -20.47
N THR A 303 -0.26 -0.96 -21.10
CA THR A 303 0.57 -2.12 -21.40
C THR A 303 1.59 -2.32 -20.29
N TYR A 304 1.43 -3.40 -19.55
CA TYR A 304 2.36 -3.79 -18.50
C TYR A 304 3.71 -4.20 -19.09
N THR A 305 4.77 -3.62 -18.54
CA THR A 305 6.13 -4.16 -18.69
C THR A 305 6.40 -5.25 -17.66
N ARG A 306 5.68 -5.20 -16.52
CA ARG A 306 5.72 -6.22 -15.47
C ARG A 306 4.43 -6.22 -14.66
N ASN A 307 3.83 -7.39 -14.51
CA ASN A 307 2.67 -7.62 -13.65
C ASN A 307 2.67 -9.09 -13.21
N ALA A 308 3.05 -9.36 -11.96
CA ALA A 308 3.18 -10.73 -11.45
C ALA A 308 1.82 -11.39 -11.12
N TYR A 309 0.73 -10.63 -11.07
CA TYR A 309 -0.62 -11.19 -10.97
C TYR A 309 -1.06 -11.92 -12.25
N ARG A 310 -0.38 -11.67 -13.38
CA ARG A 310 -0.73 -12.19 -14.71
C ARG A 310 0.26 -13.25 -15.24
N GLN A 311 1.15 -13.74 -14.37
CA GLN A 311 2.20 -14.70 -14.71
C GLN A 311 1.87 -16.11 -14.20
#